data_AF-A0A3D0U0N0-F1
#
_entry.id   AF-A0A3D0U0N0-F1
#
_cell.length_a   1.000
_cell.length_b   1.000
_cell.length_c   1.000
_cell.angle_alpha   90.00
_cell.angle_beta   90.00
_cell.angle_gamma   90.00
#
_symmetry.space_group_name_H-M   'P 1'
#
loop_
_entity.id
_entity.type
_entity.pdbx_description
1 polymer ?
#
loop_
_entity_poly.entity_id
_entity_poly.type
_entity_poly.pdbx_seq_one_letter_code
_entity_poly.pdbx_strand_id
1 'polypeptide(L)' 'MSDIYIIGVGMTRFGRHPQHSLKQLSASAVEEALTDATLEKNHIEEIHFAN' A
#
# COMPACT_ATOMS: atom_id res chain seq x y z
N MET A 1 22.29 -3.87 -13.75
CA MET A 1 21.18 -4.38 -12.91
C MET A 1 21.34 -3.70 -11.57
N SER A 2 20.31 -2.99 -11.12
CA SER A 2 20.33 -2.25 -9.85
C SER A 2 19.80 -3.13 -8.74
N ASP A 3 20.31 -2.98 -7.52
CA ASP A 3 19.75 -3.65 -6.35
C ASP A 3 18.34 -3.12 -6.06
N ILE A 4 17.46 -4.01 -5.61
CA ILE A 4 16.06 -3.71 -5.31
C ILE A 4 15.82 -3.98 -3.83
N TYR A 5 15.15 -3.04 -3.16
CA TYR A 5 14.91 -3.08 -1.73
C TYR A 5 13.42 -2.93 -1.44
N ILE A 6 12.94 -3.59 -0.40
CA ILE A 6 11.64 -3.32 0.21
C ILE A 6 11.88 -2.31 1.32
N ILE A 7 11.31 -1.11 1.18
CA ILE A 7 11.52 0.00 2.12
C ILE A 7 10.27 0.34 2.94
N GLY A 8 9.13 -0.29 2.67
CA GLY A 8 7.93 -0.14 3.47
C GLY A 8 6.90 -1.24 3.19
N VAL A 9 6.12 -1.59 4.20
CA VAL A 9 5.04 -2.58 4.13
C VAL A 9 3.79 -2.06 4.84
N GLY A 10 2.60 -2.49 4.38
CA GLY A 10 1.33 -2.09 4.99
C GLY A 10 0.26 -3.14 4.72
N MET A 11 -0.67 -3.31 5.68
CA MET A 11 -1.70 -4.35 5.59
C MET A 11 -2.98 -3.96 6.32
N THR A 12 -4.12 -4.27 5.70
CA THR A 12 -5.39 -4.27 6.45
C THR A 12 -5.51 -5.52 7.31
N ARG A 13 -6.25 -5.41 8.42
CA ARG A 13 -6.61 -6.59 9.21
C ARG A 13 -7.45 -7.56 8.37
N PHE A 14 -7.10 -8.83 8.38
CA PHE A 14 -7.88 -9.85 7.68
C PHE A 14 -9.23 -10.06 8.36
N GLY A 15 -10.30 -10.09 7.57
CA GLY A 15 -11.66 -10.26 8.08
C GLY A 15 -12.72 -9.74 7.12
N ARG A 16 -13.98 -9.77 7.57
CA ARG A 16 -15.10 -9.18 6.83
C ARG A 16 -15.17 -7.67 7.12
N HIS A 17 -15.18 -6.87 6.07
CA HIS A 17 -15.27 -5.41 6.15
C HIS A 17 -16.51 -4.89 5.43
N PRO A 18 -17.73 -5.16 5.92
CA PRO A 18 -18.96 -4.83 5.19
C PRO A 18 -19.19 -3.32 5.02
N GLN A 19 -18.52 -2.48 5.81
CA GLN A 19 -18.59 -1.02 5.72
C GLN A 19 -17.50 -0.40 4.82
N HIS A 20 -16.54 -1.19 4.33
CA HIS A 20 -15.44 -0.68 3.51
C HIS A 20 -15.47 -1.30 2.12
N SER A 21 -15.38 -0.45 1.11
CA SER A 21 -15.11 -0.88 -0.25
C SER A 21 -13.67 -1.40 -0.37
N LEU A 22 -13.43 -2.20 -1.41
CA LEU A 22 -12.09 -2.61 -1.80
C LEU A 22 -11.13 -1.42 -1.92
N LYS A 23 -11.57 -0.31 -2.54
CA LYS A 23 -10.73 0.89 -2.71
C LYS A 23 -10.30 1.49 -1.37
N GLN A 24 -11.18 1.51 -0.37
CA GLN A 24 -10.85 2.00 0.98
C GLN A 24 -9.85 1.07 1.68
N LEU A 25 -10.02 -0.25 1.53
CA LEU A 25 -9.07 -1.23 2.09
C LEU A 25 -7.70 -1.11 1.42
N SER A 26 -7.66 -1.06 0.09
CA SER A 26 -6.40 -0.86 -0.64
C SER A 26 -5.74 0.47 -0.29
N ALA A 27 -6.51 1.57 -0.19
CA ALA A 27 -5.98 2.87 0.19
C ALA A 27 -5.35 2.85 1.59
N SER A 28 -6.02 2.21 2.57
CA SER A 28 -5.49 2.09 3.93
C SER A 28 -4.17 1.32 3.98
N ALA A 29 -4.05 0.20 3.26
CA ALA A 29 -2.81 -0.58 3.22
C ALA A 29 -1.67 0.18 2.50
N VAL A 30 -1.99 0.90 1.42
CA VAL A 30 -1.01 1.70 0.67
C VAL A 30 -0.53 2.90 1.50
N GLU A 31 -1.42 3.57 2.24
CA GLU A 31 -1.04 4.70 3.10
C GLU A 31 -0.13 4.26 4.26
N GLU A 32 -0.38 3.08 4.85
CA GLU A 32 0.51 2.49 5.85
C GLU A 32 1.88 2.17 5.25
N ALA A 33 1.94 1.52 4.07
CA ALA A 33 3.20 1.18 3.40
C ALA A 33 4.04 2.41 3.02
N LEU A 34 3.40 3.49 2.56
CA LEU A 34 4.09 4.74 2.25
C LEU A 34 4.60 5.44 3.52
N THR A 35 3.83 5.38 4.60
CA THR A 35 4.23 5.94 5.90
C THR A 35 5.45 5.21 6.45
N ASP A 36 5.45 3.88 6.41
CA ASP A 36 6.59 3.04 6.82
C ASP A 36 7.85 3.34 5.97
N ALA A 37 7.66 3.57 4.67
CA ALA A 37 8.72 3.98 3.75
C ALA A 37 9.15 5.45 3.88
N THR A 38 8.47 6.28 4.68
CA THR A 38 8.67 7.74 4.76
C THR A 38 8.56 8.45 3.40
N LEU A 39 7.64 7.99 2.54
CA LEU A 39 7.42 8.53 1.19
C LEU A 39 6.06 9.22 1.04
N GLU A 40 6.00 10.15 0.09
CA GLU A 40 4.77 10.78 -0.38
C GLU A 40 4.32 10.18 -1.72
N LYS A 41 3.02 10.30 -2.05
CA LYS A 41 2.41 9.73 -3.27
C LYS A 41 3.05 10.21 -4.58
N ASN A 42 3.64 11.40 -4.61
CA ASN A 42 4.36 11.98 -5.75
C ASN A 42 5.72 11.30 -6.05
N HIS A 43 6.25 10.49 -5.13
CA HIS A 43 7.47 9.71 -5.35
C HIS A 43 7.20 8.38 -6.08
N ILE A 44 5.93 8.00 -6.27
CA ILE A 44 5.55 6.74 -6.91
C ILE A 44 5.58 6.91 -8.43
N GLU A 45 6.36 6.08 -9.10
CA GLU A 45 6.45 6.06 -10.57
C GLU A 45 5.51 5.02 -11.20
N GLU A 46 5.32 3.87 -10.54
CA GLU A 46 4.52 2.75 -11.05
C GLU A 46 3.77 2.04 -9.92
N ILE A 47 2.60 1.47 -10.25
CA ILE A 47 1.77 0.70 -9.33
C ILE A 47 1.34 -0.61 -10.00
N HIS A 48 1.62 -1.73 -9.34
CA HIS A 48 1.07 -3.03 -9.70
C HIS A 48 0.02 -3.45 -8.68
N PHE A 49 -1.22 -3.69 -9.13
CA PHE A 49 -2.34 -4.04 -8.26
C PHE A 49 -3.03 -5.32 -8.75
N ALA A 50 -3.38 -6.21 -7.82
CA ALA A 50 -4.11 -7.45 -8.08
C ALA A 50 -5.39 -7.50 -7.25
N ASN A 51 -6.53 -7.82 -7.87
CA ASN A 51 -7.82 -8.04 -7.23
C ASN A 51 -8.63 -9.14 -7.90
#